data_AF-A0A6V8KME7-F1
#
_entry.id   AF-A0A6V8KME7-F1
#
_cell.length_a   1.000
_cell.length_b   1.000
_cell.length_c   1.000
_cell.angle_alpha   90.00
_cell.angle_beta   90.00
_cell.angle_gamma   90.00
#
_symmetry.space_group_name_H-M   'P 1'
#
loop_
_entity.id
_entity.type
_entity.pdbx_description
1 polymer ?
#
loop_
_entity_poly.entity_id
_entity_poly.type
_entity_poly.pdbx_seq_one_letter_code
_entity_poly.pdbx_strand_id
1 'polypeptide(L)'
;MTTVAPVRDSARIRLTAGVLAAPLFLLVSAVQLPFNPGLDLTEHAFSYLSIGPTGPLQQANFVLMGLAHIVAATALVRALTGRTAYAAAALLAAHGLGQVVAGLFTLDPSNGFPAGAPPGLPQTVTTHGHLHGLGFGLSIVSWWRCSSCWPAGSRGAGAASRAASEPTARKPAWPGAVPARRPRWWSRRLA
;
A
#
# COMPACT_ATOMS: atom_id res chain seq x y z
N MET A 1 20.87 8.73 29.76
CA MET A 1 19.54 8.07 29.76
C MET A 1 19.15 7.87 28.30
N THR A 2 19.50 6.72 27.74
CA THR A 2 19.37 6.45 26.29
C THR A 2 18.10 5.62 26.10
N THR A 3 17.03 6.26 25.65
CA THR A 3 15.76 5.59 25.40
C THR A 3 15.91 4.72 24.16
N VAL A 4 16.13 3.42 24.33
CA VAL A 4 16.08 2.45 23.24
C VAL A 4 14.61 2.32 22.85
N ALA A 5 14.19 2.99 21.78
CA ALA A 5 12.87 2.77 21.20
C ALA A 5 12.73 1.27 20.85
N PRO A 6 11.62 0.61 21.21
CA PRO A 6 11.48 -0.82 20.99
C PRO A 6 11.48 -1.10 19.48
N VAL A 7 12.20 -2.15 19.06
CA VAL A 7 12.36 -2.60 17.66
C VAL A 7 11.04 -2.67 16.87
N ARG A 8 9.90 -2.78 17.56
CA ARG A 8 8.53 -2.77 17.01
C ARG A 8 8.12 -1.40 16.44
N ASP A 9 8.53 -0.28 17.05
CA ASP A 9 8.17 1.06 16.59
C ASP A 9 8.91 1.41 15.30
N SER A 10 10.22 1.11 15.26
CA SER A 10 11.01 1.26 14.04
C SER A 10 10.54 0.35 12.90
N ALA A 11 9.97 -0.82 13.19
CA ALA A 11 9.36 -1.68 12.16
C ALA A 11 8.06 -1.08 11.61
N ARG A 12 7.20 -0.55 12.49
CA ARG A 12 5.95 0.12 12.08
C ARG A 12 6.22 1.32 11.19
N ILE A 13 7.15 2.19 11.57
CA ILE A 13 7.52 3.37 10.77
C ILE A 13 7.96 2.99 9.36
N ARG A 14 8.83 1.97 9.23
CA ARG A 14 9.31 1.49 7.93
C ARG A 14 8.18 0.93 7.05
N LEU A 15 7.26 0.18 7.64
CA LEU A 15 6.09 -0.34 6.92
C LEU A 15 5.14 0.79 6.51
N THR A 16 4.87 1.75 7.41
CA THR A 16 4.06 2.93 7.11
C THR A 16 4.66 3.76 6.00
N ALA A 17 5.99 3.96 6.00
CA ALA A 17 6.69 4.66 4.92
C ALA A 17 6.48 3.95 3.57
N GLY A 18 6.59 2.62 3.52
CA GLY A 18 6.31 1.84 2.31
C GLY A 18 4.85 1.96 1.84
N VAL A 19 3.89 1.89 2.76
CA VAL A 19 2.45 2.03 2.43
C VAL A 19 2.13 3.43 1.87
N LEU A 20 2.74 4.48 2.43
CA LEU A 20 2.51 5.85 1.98
C LEU A 20 3.29 6.22 0.71
N ALA A 21 4.33 5.46 0.34
CA ALA A 21 5.19 5.77 -0.79
C ALA A 21 4.42 5.85 -2.12
N ALA A 22 3.56 4.88 -2.43
CA ALA A 22 2.82 4.87 -3.69
C ALA A 22 1.75 5.99 -3.79
N PRO A 23 0.90 6.25 -2.77
CA PRO A 23 0.00 7.40 -2.79
C PRO A 23 0.73 8.74 -2.91
N LEU A 24 1.85 8.91 -2.20
CA LEU A 24 2.66 10.13 -2.30
C LEU A 24 3.27 10.28 -3.69
N PHE A 25 3.77 9.20 -4.28
CA PHE A 25 4.31 9.20 -5.64
C PHE A 25 3.26 9.68 -6.64
N LEU A 26 2.03 9.15 -6.56
CA LEU A 26 0.93 9.54 -7.44
C LEU A 26 0.52 11.00 -7.22
N LEU A 27 0.44 11.45 -5.96
CA LEU A 27 0.09 12.84 -5.64
C LEU A 27 1.12 13.81 -6.22
N VAL A 28 2.41 13.55 -5.99
CA VAL A 28 3.50 14.39 -6.51
C VAL A 28 3.51 14.37 -8.05
N SER A 29 3.27 13.21 -8.68
CA SER A 29 3.17 13.11 -10.14
C SER A 29 1.98 13.91 -10.68
N ALA A 30 0.81 13.80 -10.04
CA ALA A 30 -0.41 14.51 -10.44
C ALA A 30 -0.27 16.03 -10.29
N VAL A 31 0.36 16.50 -9.22
CA VAL A 31 0.64 17.94 -9.01
C VAL A 31 1.55 18.51 -10.09
N GLN A 32 2.41 17.70 -10.72
CA GLN A 32 3.31 18.16 -11.79
C GLN A 32 2.61 18.34 -13.15
N LEU A 33 1.50 17.67 -13.41
CA LEU A 33 0.80 17.70 -14.71
C LEU A 33 0.58 19.11 -15.28
N PRO A 34 0.00 20.09 -14.54
CA PRO A 34 -0.24 21.43 -15.08
C PRO A 34 1.05 22.20 -15.41
N PHE A 35 2.21 21.77 -14.91
CA PHE A 35 3.51 22.42 -15.13
C PHE A 35 4.29 21.79 -16.29
N ASN A 36 3.74 20.78 -16.97
CA ASN A 36 4.37 20.07 -18.08
C ASN A 36 3.53 20.22 -19.36
N PRO A 37 3.60 21.39 -20.05
CA PRO A 37 2.83 21.61 -21.26
C PRO A 37 3.19 20.58 -22.34
N GLY A 38 2.18 20.06 -23.03
CA GLY A 38 2.33 18.99 -24.03
C GLY A 38 2.31 17.57 -23.46
N LEU A 39 2.28 17.39 -22.14
CA LEU A 39 2.09 16.08 -21.53
C LEU A 39 0.61 15.67 -21.58
N ASP A 40 0.28 14.75 -22.48
CA ASP A 40 -1.03 14.07 -22.55
C ASP A 40 -0.99 12.71 -21.83
N LEU A 41 -1.84 12.48 -20.83
CA LEU A 41 -1.90 11.21 -20.07
C LEU A 41 -2.51 10.03 -20.86
N THR A 42 -3.15 10.29 -22.00
CA THR A 42 -3.65 9.24 -22.90
C THR A 42 -2.53 8.66 -23.78
N GLU A 43 -1.44 9.41 -23.97
CA GLU A 43 -0.29 9.04 -24.80
C GLU A 43 0.99 8.81 -23.98
N HIS A 44 1.17 9.59 -22.91
CA HIS A 44 2.38 9.63 -22.10
C HIS A 44 2.16 9.03 -20.71
N ALA A 45 3.03 8.11 -20.33
CA ALA A 45 3.08 7.59 -18.97
C ALA A 45 3.63 8.64 -17.99
N PHE A 46 3.37 8.47 -16.68
CA PHE A 46 3.93 9.34 -15.63
C PHE A 46 5.46 9.43 -15.64
N SER A 47 6.17 8.47 -16.23
CA SER A 47 7.62 8.55 -16.38
C SER A 47 8.06 9.70 -17.29
N TYR A 48 7.24 10.14 -18.26
CA TYR A 48 7.54 11.30 -19.12
C TYR A 48 7.71 12.60 -18.34
N LEU A 49 7.09 12.73 -17.17
CA LEU A 49 7.33 13.88 -16.29
C LEU A 49 8.82 14.03 -15.93
N SER A 50 9.63 12.96 -15.97
CA SER A 50 11.08 12.98 -15.67
C SER A 50 11.94 13.70 -16.73
N ILE A 51 11.41 13.91 -17.94
CA ILE A 51 12.08 14.62 -19.04
C ILE A 51 11.42 15.97 -19.36
N GLY A 52 10.37 16.33 -18.63
CA GLY A 52 9.68 17.61 -18.76
C GLY A 52 10.27 18.73 -17.88
N PRO A 53 9.65 19.92 -17.86
CA PRO A 53 10.11 21.05 -17.05
C PRO A 53 10.27 20.75 -15.55
N THR A 54 9.45 19.86 -14.98
CA THR A 54 9.57 19.42 -13.58
C THR A 54 10.37 18.12 -13.43
N GLY A 55 11.13 17.73 -14.46
CA GLY A 55 11.90 16.48 -14.54
C GLY A 55 12.65 16.07 -13.28
N PRO A 56 13.50 16.93 -12.72
CA PRO A 56 14.25 16.63 -11.50
C PRO A 56 13.35 16.25 -10.31
N LEU A 57 12.16 16.84 -10.20
CA LEU A 57 11.21 16.52 -9.13
C LEU A 57 10.66 15.11 -9.30
N GLN A 58 10.29 14.72 -10.53
CA GLN A 58 9.82 13.36 -10.80
C GLN A 58 10.93 12.31 -10.60
N GLN A 59 12.16 12.61 -11.03
CA GLN A 59 13.32 11.74 -10.79
C GLN A 59 13.54 11.51 -9.29
N ALA A 60 13.50 12.58 -8.48
CA ALA A 60 13.59 12.47 -7.02
C ALA A 60 12.42 11.68 -6.43
N ASN A 61 11.19 11.88 -6.93
CA ASN A 61 10.00 11.15 -6.51
C ASN A 61 10.14 9.63 -6.73
N PHE A 62 10.66 9.23 -7.89
CA PHE A 62 11.01 7.83 -8.20
C PHE A 62 12.02 7.25 -7.20
N VAL A 63 13.12 7.96 -6.95
CA VAL A 63 14.16 7.51 -6.02
C VAL A 63 13.61 7.39 -4.60
N LEU A 64 12.86 8.38 -4.11
CA LEU A 64 12.31 8.38 -2.76
C LEU A 64 11.29 7.25 -2.55
N MET A 65 10.41 7.02 -3.52
CA MET A 65 9.49 5.88 -3.51
C MET A 65 10.26 4.56 -3.46
N GLY A 66 11.29 4.43 -4.30
CA GLY A 66 12.12 3.23 -4.36
C GLY A 66 12.83 2.92 -3.05
N LEU A 67 13.44 3.93 -2.44
CA LEU A 67 14.10 3.83 -1.14
C LEU A 67 13.11 3.48 -0.02
N ALA A 68 11.92 4.09 -0.01
CA ALA A 68 10.88 3.77 0.98
C ALA A 68 10.45 2.30 0.90
N HIS A 69 10.29 1.74 -0.30
CA HIS A 69 9.98 0.32 -0.49
C HIS A 69 11.12 -0.62 -0.09
N ILE A 70 12.38 -0.28 -0.40
CA ILE A 70 13.55 -1.05 0.07
C ILE A 70 13.60 -1.06 1.61
N VAL A 71 13.39 0.09 2.24
CA VAL A 71 13.34 0.21 3.70
C VAL A 71 12.19 -0.60 4.29
N ALA A 72 11.00 -0.56 3.69
CA ALA A 72 9.84 -1.34 4.12
C ALA A 72 10.09 -2.86 4.01
N ALA A 73 10.80 -3.31 2.96
CA ALA A 73 11.16 -4.72 2.79
C ALA A 73 11.97 -5.28 3.99
N THR A 74 12.85 -4.47 4.59
CA THR A 74 13.62 -4.88 5.79
C THR A 74 12.76 -5.13 7.02
N ALA A 75 11.62 -4.43 7.13
CA ALA A 75 10.66 -4.64 8.20
C ALA A 75 9.72 -5.82 7.89
N LEU A 76 9.44 -6.07 6.61
CA LEU A 76 8.56 -7.13 6.14
C LEU A 76 9.08 -8.53 6.50
N VAL A 77 10.40 -8.77 6.37
CA VAL A 77 11.05 -10.03 6.79
C VAL A 77 10.83 -10.33 8.28
N ARG A 78 10.70 -9.29 9.11
CA ARG A 78 10.52 -9.41 10.56
C ARG A 78 9.04 -9.50 10.97
N ALA A 79 8.13 -9.06 10.09
CA ALA A 79 6.69 -9.01 10.34
C ALA A 79 5.96 -10.28 9.88
N LEU A 80 6.52 -11.00 8.91
CA LEU A 80 5.93 -12.22 8.33
C LEU A 80 6.79 -13.44 8.67
N THR A 81 6.18 -14.62 8.71
CA THR A 81 6.86 -15.90 8.98
C THR A 81 6.83 -16.82 7.76
N GLY A 82 7.92 -17.53 7.50
CA GLY A 82 8.01 -18.57 6.45
C GLY A 82 8.59 -18.09 5.12
N ARG A 83 8.67 -19.00 4.14
CA ARG A 83 9.29 -18.74 2.82
C ARG A 83 8.61 -17.61 2.03
N THR A 84 7.31 -17.39 2.26
CA THR A 84 6.53 -16.31 1.66
C THR A 84 6.96 -14.92 2.14
N ALA A 85 7.45 -14.79 3.38
CA ALA A 85 7.96 -13.54 3.93
C ALA A 85 9.19 -13.04 3.16
N TYR A 86 10.15 -13.94 2.93
CA TYR A 86 11.37 -13.63 2.19
C TYR A 86 11.09 -13.32 0.73
N ALA A 87 10.21 -14.07 0.09
CA ALA A 87 9.80 -13.80 -1.29
C ALA A 87 9.12 -12.43 -1.43
N ALA A 88 8.17 -12.09 -0.54
CA ALA A 88 7.50 -10.80 -0.56
C ALA A 88 8.48 -9.63 -0.31
N ALA A 89 9.39 -9.78 0.65
CA ALA A 89 10.41 -8.77 0.93
C ALA A 89 11.38 -8.59 -0.25
N ALA A 90 11.82 -9.69 -0.87
CA ALA A 90 12.69 -9.64 -2.04
C ALA A 90 12.00 -8.97 -3.23
N LEU A 91 10.73 -9.29 -3.50
CA LEU A 91 9.95 -8.65 -4.57
C LEU A 91 9.71 -7.16 -4.30
N LEU A 92 9.44 -6.79 -3.04
CA LEU A 92 9.28 -5.38 -2.67
C LEU A 92 10.61 -4.60 -2.80
N ALA A 93 11.73 -5.21 -2.40
CA ALA A 93 13.05 -4.61 -2.57
C ALA A 93 13.43 -4.49 -4.05
N ALA A 94 13.16 -5.51 -4.88
CA ALA A 94 13.38 -5.48 -6.32
C ALA A 94 12.51 -4.42 -7.00
N HIS A 95 11.25 -4.29 -6.57
CA HIS A 95 10.37 -3.21 -7.00
C HIS A 95 10.97 -1.84 -6.67
N GLY A 96 11.40 -1.63 -5.43
CA GLY A 96 12.04 -0.39 -5.01
C GLY A 96 13.34 -0.09 -5.78
N LEU A 97 14.18 -1.10 -6.02
CA LEU A 97 15.40 -0.96 -6.81
C LEU A 97 15.08 -0.53 -8.25
N GLY A 98 14.09 -1.14 -8.88
CA GLY A 98 13.64 -0.75 -10.22
C GLY A 98 13.21 0.73 -10.28
N GLN A 99 12.50 1.21 -9.26
CA GLN A 99 12.13 2.63 -9.16
C GLN A 99 13.33 3.56 -8.98
N VAL A 100 14.32 3.18 -8.16
CA VAL A 100 15.56 3.96 -8.02
C VAL A 100 16.28 4.06 -9.37
N VAL A 101 16.42 2.95 -10.09
CA VAL A 101 17.04 2.94 -11.43
C VAL A 101 16.27 3.84 -12.40
N ALA A 102 14.94 3.75 -12.43
CA ALA A 102 14.09 4.60 -13.29
C ALA A 102 14.14 6.10 -12.92
N GLY A 103 14.45 6.43 -11.65
CA GLY A 103 14.67 7.81 -11.22
C GLY A 103 16.06 8.34 -11.58
N LEU A 104 17.10 7.49 -11.55
CA LEU A 104 18.48 7.88 -11.86
C LEU A 104 18.75 7.98 -13.37
N PHE A 105 18.04 7.17 -14.18
CA PHE A 105 18.17 7.16 -15.63
C PHE A 105 16.82 7.53 -16.24
N THR A 106 16.80 8.54 -17.11
CA THR A 106 15.58 9.02 -17.77
C THR A 106 15.32 8.30 -19.08
N LEU A 107 14.06 8.28 -19.51
CA LEU A 107 13.69 7.84 -20.85
C LEU A 107 14.16 8.84 -21.92
N ASP A 108 14.14 8.41 -23.18
CA ASP A 108 14.41 9.27 -24.32
C ASP A 108 13.18 10.10 -24.72
N PRO A 109 13.37 11.36 -25.15
CA PRO A 109 12.32 12.17 -25.78
C PRO A 109 11.64 11.42 -26.93
N SER A 110 10.31 11.35 -26.89
CA SER A 110 9.51 10.61 -27.86
C SER A 110 8.05 11.03 -27.79
N ASN A 111 7.24 10.60 -28.76
CA ASN A 111 5.83 10.96 -28.86
C ASN A 111 5.57 12.47 -28.80
N GLY A 112 6.49 13.28 -29.34
CA GLY A 112 6.36 14.74 -29.32
C GLY A 112 6.57 15.40 -27.96
N PHE A 113 6.97 14.65 -26.91
CA PHE A 113 7.30 15.18 -25.60
C PHE A 113 8.78 14.98 -25.20
N PRO A 114 9.44 16.01 -24.63
CA PRO A 114 9.00 17.41 -24.53
C PRO A 114 8.92 18.08 -25.91
N ALA A 115 8.44 19.33 -25.95
CA ALA A 115 8.32 20.09 -27.21
C ALA A 115 9.64 20.06 -28.01
N GLY A 116 9.56 19.63 -29.27
CA GLY A 116 10.72 19.42 -30.15
C GLY A 116 11.19 17.96 -30.24
N ALA A 117 10.60 17.04 -29.47
CA ALA A 117 10.88 15.62 -29.59
C ALA A 117 10.30 15.03 -30.90
N PRO A 118 10.91 13.95 -31.44
CA PRO A 118 10.39 13.26 -32.61
C PRO A 118 8.96 12.73 -32.38
N PRO A 119 8.13 12.66 -33.44
CA PRO A 119 6.85 11.97 -33.36
C PRO A 119 7.07 10.45 -33.24
N GLY A 120 6.24 9.79 -32.42
CA GLY A 120 6.32 8.35 -32.19
C GLY A 120 7.52 7.90 -31.35
N LEU A 121 7.79 6.59 -31.39
CA LEU A 121 8.88 5.98 -30.64
C LEU A 121 10.27 6.39 -31.14
N PRO A 122 11.26 6.47 -30.24
CA PRO A 122 12.62 6.84 -30.63
C PRO A 122 13.22 5.77 -31.55
N GLN A 123 13.83 6.20 -32.66
CA GLN A 123 14.49 5.29 -33.62
C GLN A 123 15.74 4.61 -33.04
N THR A 124 16.37 5.27 -32.08
CA THR A 124 17.53 4.77 -31.34
C THR A 124 17.33 5.09 -29.87
N VAL A 125 17.35 4.05 -29.03
CA VAL A 125 17.24 4.20 -27.58
C VAL A 125 18.63 4.42 -26.99
N THR A 126 18.79 5.45 -26.17
CA THR A 126 20.07 5.74 -25.52
C THR A 126 20.33 4.75 -24.38
N THR A 127 21.57 4.71 -23.88
CA THR A 127 21.89 3.92 -22.68
C THR A 127 21.03 4.32 -21.48
N HIS A 128 20.72 5.61 -21.32
CA HIS A 128 19.81 6.09 -20.28
C HIS A 128 18.40 5.54 -20.48
N GLY A 129 17.88 5.58 -21.71
CA GLY A 129 16.58 5.00 -22.06
C GLY A 129 16.50 3.50 -21.77
N HIS A 130 17.55 2.73 -22.10
CA HIS A 130 17.64 1.31 -21.76
C HIS A 130 17.64 1.06 -20.24
N LEU A 131 18.45 1.81 -19.49
CA LEU A 131 18.51 1.66 -18.03
C LEU A 131 17.18 2.03 -17.37
N HIS A 132 16.53 3.10 -17.83
CA HIS A 132 15.19 3.48 -17.39
C HIS A 132 14.19 2.35 -17.65
N GLY A 133 14.16 1.82 -18.88
CA GLY A 133 13.27 0.73 -19.28
C GLY A 133 13.49 -0.55 -18.46
N LEU A 134 14.75 -0.91 -18.18
CA LEU A 134 15.10 -2.04 -17.32
C LEU A 134 14.62 -1.83 -15.88
N GLY A 135 14.84 -0.65 -15.31
CA GLY A 135 14.37 -0.30 -13.98
C GLY A 135 12.84 -0.36 -13.89
N PHE A 136 12.15 0.23 -14.85
CA PHE A 136 10.70 0.21 -14.95
C PHE A 136 10.14 -1.23 -15.09
N GLY A 137 10.73 -2.04 -15.97
CA GLY A 137 10.34 -3.44 -16.17
C GLY A 137 10.52 -4.29 -14.92
N LEU A 138 11.67 -4.18 -14.26
CA LEU A 138 11.93 -4.86 -12.98
C LEU A 138 10.89 -4.44 -11.92
N SER A 139 10.58 -3.15 -11.87
CA SER A 139 9.60 -2.60 -10.94
C SER A 139 8.21 -3.19 -11.14
N ILE A 140 7.69 -3.16 -12.37
CA ILE A 140 6.35 -3.64 -12.70
C ILE A 140 6.21 -5.14 -12.50
N VAL A 141 7.16 -5.94 -12.98
CA VAL A 141 7.12 -7.40 -12.84
C VAL A 141 7.16 -7.81 -11.38
N SER A 142 8.03 -7.18 -10.58
CA SER A 142 8.14 -7.49 -9.14
C SER A 142 6.87 -7.11 -8.39
N TRP A 143 6.29 -5.94 -8.68
CA TRP A 143 5.04 -5.48 -8.08
C TRP A 143 3.86 -6.41 -8.41
N TRP A 144 3.71 -6.76 -9.68
CA TRP A 144 2.63 -7.63 -10.14
C TRP A 144 2.73 -9.02 -9.52
N ARG A 145 3.95 -9.56 -9.43
CA ARG A 145 4.21 -10.86 -8.77
C ARG A 145 3.93 -10.79 -7.27
N CYS A 146 4.35 -9.72 -6.60
CA CYS A 146 4.11 -9.52 -5.17
C CYS A 146 2.61 -9.43 -4.87
N SER A 147 1.88 -8.66 -5.68
CA SER A 147 0.43 -8.48 -5.56
C SER A 147 -0.34 -9.78 -5.81
N SER A 148 0.09 -10.58 -6.79
CA SER A 148 -0.53 -11.87 -7.12
C SER A 148 -0.23 -12.97 -6.09
N CYS A 149 0.90 -12.86 -5.37
CA CYS A 149 1.25 -13.76 -4.27
C CYS A 149 0.50 -13.46 -2.97
N TRP A 150 -0.15 -12.31 -2.87
CA TRP A 150 -1.02 -11.95 -1.75
C TRP A 150 -2.46 -12.23 -2.16
N PRO A 151 -2.99 -13.45 -1.96
CA PRO A 151 -4.43 -13.64 -2.12
C PRO A 151 -5.12 -12.59 -1.25
N ALA A 152 -6.13 -11.93 -1.80
CA ALA A 152 -7.05 -11.07 -1.08
C ALA A 152 -7.76 -11.89 0.01
N GLY A 153 -7.04 -12.14 1.10
CA GLY A 153 -7.35 -13.11 2.15
C GLY A 153 -7.18 -12.53 3.55
N SER A 154 -7.01 -11.20 3.66
CA SER A 154 -7.13 -10.48 4.92
C SER A 154 -8.52 -9.84 5.05
N ARG A 155 -9.59 -10.64 4.94
CA ARG A 155 -10.88 -10.31 5.60
C ARG A 155 -10.80 -10.47 7.13
N GLY A 156 -9.65 -10.17 7.72
CA GLY A 156 -9.41 -10.16 9.17
C GLY A 156 -9.72 -8.82 9.83
N ALA A 157 -10.16 -7.80 9.07
CA ALA A 157 -10.63 -6.53 9.63
C ALA A 157 -12.15 -6.52 9.94
N GLY A 158 -12.89 -7.58 9.55
CA GLY A 158 -14.34 -7.68 9.76
C GLY A 158 -14.78 -8.47 11.00
N ALA A 159 -13.84 -9.09 11.73
CA ALA A 159 -14.17 -9.86 12.95
C ALA A 159 -14.08 -9.02 14.24
N ALA A 160 -13.29 -7.94 14.23
CA ALA A 160 -13.19 -7.02 15.37
C ALA A 160 -14.42 -6.10 15.53
N SER A 161 -15.24 -5.96 14.48
CA SER A 161 -16.45 -5.13 14.49
C SER A 161 -17.75 -5.91 14.82
N ARG A 162 -17.70 -7.24 14.98
CA ARG A 162 -18.84 -8.04 15.50
C ARG A 162 -18.75 -8.34 16.99
N ALA A 163 -17.57 -8.21 17.61
CA ALA A 163 -17.41 -8.34 19.06
C ALA A 163 -17.85 -7.06 19.82
N ALA A 164 -18.12 -5.96 19.12
CA ALA A 164 -18.55 -4.69 19.70
C ALA A 164 -20.08 -4.44 19.61
N SER A 165 -20.87 -5.42 19.14
CA SER A 165 -22.33 -5.30 19.01
C SER A 165 -23.13 -6.35 19.78
N GLU A 166 -22.57 -6.99 20.80
CA GLU A 166 -23.36 -7.68 21.82
C GLU A 166 -23.61 -6.74 23.01
N PRO A 167 -24.73 -5.98 23.04
CA PRO A 167 -25.21 -5.49 24.31
C PRO A 167 -25.65 -6.71 25.12
N THR A 168 -24.89 -6.97 26.18
CA THR A 168 -25.26 -7.84 27.28
C THR A 168 -26.62 -7.41 27.82
N ALA A 169 -27.70 -7.99 27.31
CA ALA A 169 -29.04 -7.84 27.85
C ALA A 169 -29.17 -8.67 29.14
N ARG A 170 -28.49 -8.24 30.21
CA ARG A 170 -28.93 -8.57 31.57
C ARG A 170 -30.19 -7.75 31.82
N LYS A 171 -31.36 -8.40 31.80
CA LYS A 171 -32.58 -7.83 32.38
C LYS A 171 -32.32 -7.48 33.85
N PRO A 172 -32.59 -6.26 34.32
CA PRO A 172 -32.68 -6.00 35.75
C PRO A 172 -33.92 -6.71 36.31
N ALA A 173 -33.72 -7.58 37.29
CA ALA A 173 -34.79 -8.16 38.07
C ALA A 173 -35.45 -7.06 38.91
N TRP A 174 -36.76 -6.93 38.80
CA TRP A 174 -37.53 -5.97 39.58
C TRP A 174 -37.87 -6.55 40.96
N PRO A 175 -37.62 -5.85 42.08
CA PRO A 175 -37.93 -6.34 43.42
C PRO A 175 -39.39 -6.06 43.74
N GLY A 176 -40.21 -7.09 44.01
CA GLY A 176 -41.56 -6.83 44.54
C GLY A 176 -42.64 -7.90 44.47
N ALA A 177 -42.37 -9.15 44.09
CA ALA A 177 -43.41 -10.20 44.13
C ALA A 177 -43.40 -10.92 45.49
N VAL A 178 -44.34 -10.55 46.36
CA VAL A 178 -44.65 -11.21 47.63
C VAL A 178 -45.13 -12.65 47.38
N PRO A 179 -44.60 -13.68 48.07
CA PRO A 179 -45.08 -15.05 47.88
C PRO A 179 -46.38 -15.29 48.65
N ALA A 180 -47.50 -15.44 47.94
CA ALA A 180 -48.76 -15.84 48.55
C ALA A 180 -48.70 -17.31 48.99
N ARG A 181 -48.72 -17.55 50.31
CA ARG A 181 -48.88 -18.87 50.91
C ARG A 181 -50.36 -19.31 50.86
N ARG A 182 -50.58 -20.41 50.12
CA ARG A 182 -51.56 -21.52 50.18
C ARG A 182 -52.87 -21.36 50.98
N PRO A 183 -53.87 -22.18 50.62
CA PRO A 183 -54.21 -23.21 51.60
C PRO A 183 -54.45 -24.62 51.06
N ARG A 184 -54.12 -25.58 51.94
CA ARG A 184 -54.31 -27.02 51.84
C ARG A 184 -55.73 -27.37 52.30
N TRP A 185 -56.71 -27.35 51.41
CA TRP A 185 -58.00 -28.02 51.61
C TRP A 185 -58.75 -27.89 50.29
N TRP A 186 -58.95 -29.01 49.60
CA TRP A 186 -60.14 -29.34 48.82
C TRP A 186 -59.92 -30.79 48.38
N SER A 187 -60.08 -31.65 49.38
CA SER A 187 -60.24 -33.09 49.26
C SER A 187 -61.53 -33.41 48.50
N ARG A 188 -61.43 -34.40 47.60
CA ARG A 188 -62.38 -35.51 47.33
C ARG A 188 -63.89 -35.27 47.54
N ARG A 189 -64.69 -35.76 46.57
CA ARG A 189 -66.16 -36.04 46.53
C ARG A 189 -66.90 -35.04 45.64
N LEU A 190 -67.74 -35.38 44.65
CA LEU A 190 -68.38 -36.59 44.07
C LEU A 190 -68.47 -36.31 42.54
N ALA A 191 -68.74 -37.19 41.58
CA ALA A 191 -69.35 -38.51 41.48
C ALA A 191 -68.82 -39.16 40.18
#